data_AF-A0ABD3D2I5-F1
#
_entry.id   AF-A0ABD3D2I5-F1
#
_cell.length_a   1.000
_cell.length_b   1.000
_cell.length_c   1.000
_cell.angle_alpha   90.00
_cell.angle_beta   90.00
_cell.angle_gamma   90.00
#
_symmetry.space_group_name_H-M   'P 1'
#
loop_
_entity.id
_entity.type
_entity.pdbx_description
1 polymer ?
#
loop_
_entity_poly.entity_id
_entity_poly.type
_entity_poly.pdbx_seq_one_letter_code
_entity_poly.pdbx_strand_id
1 'polypeptide(L)' 'MLEGEPPLSSYEPYEAARYVAEGHRPIFRAKGLTGQCWSADMNQIPTFLEILKKLEKIKENLPSDHHYWNIFSS' A
#
# COMPACT_ATOMS: atom_id res chain seq x y z
N MET A 1 8.42 -4.15 1.19
CA MET A 1 8.20 -4.49 -0.23
C MET A 1 8.35 -3.26 -1.13
N LEU A 2 7.42 -2.30 -1.19
CA LEU A 2 7.52 -1.13 -2.11
C LEU A 2 8.63 -0.10 -1.77
N GLU A 3 8.71 0.32 -0.51
CA GLU A 3 9.63 1.40 -0.07
C GLU A 3 10.84 0.86 0.71
N GLY A 4 11.03 -0.47 0.77
CA GLY A 4 12.05 -1.13 1.58
C GLY A 4 11.67 -1.26 3.06
N GLU A 5 11.12 -0.21 3.68
CA GLU A 5 10.78 -0.14 5.11
C GLU A 5 9.26 -0.11 5.37
N PRO A 6 8.79 -0.54 6.56
CA PRO A 6 7.39 -0.39 6.94
C PRO A 6 7.03 1.09 7.17
N PRO A 7 5.75 1.47 6.96
CA PRO A 7 5.31 2.82 7.27
C PRO A 7 5.47 3.13 8.76
N LEU A 8 5.83 4.37 9.08
CA LEU A 8 5.99 4.86 10.45
C LEU A 8 7.11 4.15 11.25
N SER A 9 8.11 3.56 10.59
CA SER A 9 9.25 2.88 11.25
C SER A 9 10.06 3.77 12.19
N SER A 10 9.96 5.09 12.05
CA SER A 10 10.61 6.08 12.92
C SER A 10 9.82 6.43 14.19
N TYR A 11 8.60 5.93 14.34
CA TYR A 11 7.73 6.22 15.48
C TYR A 11 7.70 5.05 16.45
N GLU A 12 7.63 5.35 17.74
CA GLU A 12 7.26 4.33 18.73
C GLU A 12 5.82 3.85 18.49
N PRO A 13 5.47 2.59 18.83
CA PRO A 13 4.16 2.02 18.50
C PRO A 13 2.96 2.86 18.97
N TYR A 14 3.05 3.43 20.18
CA TYR A 14 2.00 4.30 20.72
C TYR A 14 1.88 5.62 19.94
N GLU A 15 3.01 6.21 19.55
CA GLU A 15 3.03 7.45 18.78
C GLU A 15 2.49 7.23 17.37
N ALA A 16 2.85 6.11 16.74
CA ALA A 16 2.32 5.71 15.44
C ALA A 16 0.79 5.53 15.48
N ALA A 17 0.28 4.87 16.53
CA ALA A 17 -1.16 4.70 16.72
C ALA A 17 -1.87 6.04 16.90
N ARG A 18 -1.32 6.94 17.74
CA ARG A 18 -1.87 8.29 17.94
C ARG A 18 -1.86 9.09 16.64
N TYR A 19 -0.75 9.07 15.90
CA TYR A 19 -0.59 9.78 14.64
C TYR A 19 -1.68 9.39 13.63
N VAL A 20 -1.96 8.08 13.49
CA VAL A 20 -3.02 7.57 12.60
C VAL A 20 -4.42 7.89 13.13
N ALA A 21 -4.64 7.81 14.45
CA ALA A 21 -5.91 8.13 15.08
C ALA A 21 -6.30 9.61 14.91
N GLU A 22 -5.32 10.51 14.86
CA GLU A 22 -5.50 11.94 14.57
C GLU A 22 -5.84 12.23 13.09
N GLY A 23 -5.89 11.20 12.24
CA GLY A 23 -6.26 11.32 10.83
C GLY A 23 -5.06 11.41 9.89
N HIS A 24 -3.83 11.41 10.40
CA HIS A 24 -2.65 11.37 9.54
C HIS A 24 -2.49 9.99 8.88
N ARG A 25 -1.89 9.95 7.69
CA ARG A 25 -1.66 8.71 6.93
C ARG A 25 -0.23 8.66 6.43
N PRO A 26 0.36 7.46 6.30
CA PRO A 26 1.69 7.34 5.72
C PRO A 26 1.71 7.89 4.29
N ILE A 27 2.77 8.61 3.96
CA ILE A 27 3.00 9.12 2.61
C ILE A 27 3.78 8.05 1.84
N PHE A 28 3.16 7.48 0.81
CA PHE A 28 3.80 6.49 -0.07
C PHE A 28 4.32 7.19 -1.34
N ARG A 29 5.50 6.80 -1.85
CA ARG A 29 5.97 7.27 -3.17
C ARG A 29 5.17 6.57 -4.26
N ALA A 30 4.87 5.28 -4.05
CA ALA A 30 3.95 4.53 -4.89
C ALA A 30 2.51 5.04 -4.72
N LYS A 31 1.96 5.66 -5.78
CA LYS A 31 0.56 6.07 -5.87
C LYS A 31 -0.29 4.90 -6.35
N GLY A 32 -1.47 4.68 -5.74
CA GLY A 32 -2.41 3.65 -6.17
C GLY A 32 -3.18 3.02 -5.02
N LEU A 33 -3.20 1.68 -4.98
CA LEU A 33 -3.99 0.89 -4.03
C LEU A 33 -3.63 1.16 -2.56
N THR A 34 -2.37 1.48 -2.28
CA THR A 34 -1.86 1.84 -0.94
C THR A 34 -2.66 3.00 -0.33
N GLY A 35 -2.93 4.06 -1.09
CA GLY A 35 -3.72 5.19 -0.59
C GLY A 35 -5.17 4.82 -0.27
N GLN A 36 -5.78 3.94 -1.07
CA GLN A 36 -7.16 3.48 -0.84
C GLN A 36 -7.26 2.61 0.40
N CYS A 37 -6.30 1.70 0.61
CA CYS A 37 -6.26 0.84 1.79
C CYS A 37 -6.02 1.63 3.10
N TRP A 38 -5.43 2.83 3.01
CA TRP A 38 -5.21 3.73 4.14
C TRP A 38 -6.25 4.86 4.21
N SER A 39 -7.37 4.75 3.51
CA SER A 39 -8.43 5.75 3.56
C SER A 39 -8.93 5.99 4.98
N ALA A 40 -9.28 7.25 5.30
CA ALA A 40 -9.98 7.58 6.54
C ALA A 40 -11.46 7.15 6.52
N ASP A 41 -12.06 7.09 5.33
CA ASP A 41 -13.39 6.54 5.13
C ASP A 41 -13.29 5.03 4.89
N MET A 42 -13.85 4.24 5.81
CA MET A 42 -13.90 2.79 5.70
C MET A 42 -14.65 2.30 4.47
N ASN A 43 -15.59 3.09 3.93
CA ASN A 43 -16.34 2.73 2.72
C ASN A 43 -15.48 2.85 1.45
N GLN A 44 -14.35 3.56 1.51
CA GLN A 44 -13.39 3.65 0.41
C GLN A 44 -12.31 2.57 0.49
N ILE A 45 -12.20 1.85 1.61
CA ILE A 45 -11.23 0.78 1.77
C ILE A 45 -11.73 -0.41 0.96
N PRO A 46 -11.00 -0.82 -0.09
CA PRO A 46 -11.42 -1.93 -0.93
C PRO A 46 -11.38 -3.24 -0.15
N THR A 47 -12.33 -4.12 -0.46
CA THR A 47 -12.30 -5.49 0.02
C THR A 47 -11.09 -6.24 -0.53
N PHE A 48 -10.73 -7.35 0.11
CA PHE A 48 -9.64 -8.19 -0.34
C PHE A 48 -9.81 -8.67 -1.79
N LEU A 49 -11.03 -9.02 -2.21
CA LEU A 49 -11.30 -9.46 -3.59
C LEU A 49 -11.12 -8.32 -4.61
N GLU A 50 -11.49 -7.09 -4.25
CA GLU A 50 -11.27 -5.92 -5.12
C GLU A 50 -9.79 -5.57 -5.20
N ILE A 51 -9.04 -5.74 -4.11
CA ILE A 51 -7.58 -5.63 -4.09
C ILE A 51 -6.96 -6.62 -5.08
N LEU A 52 -7.32 -7.90 -5.03
CA LEU A 52 -6.78 -8.91 -5.95
C LEU A 52 -7.06 -8.57 -7.41
N LYS A 53 -8.31 -8.25 -7.76
CA LYS A 53 -8.68 -7.86 -9.14
C LYS A 53 -7.90 -6.64 -9.64
N LYS A 54 -7.69 -5.65 -8.77
CA LYS A 54 -6.89 -4.46 -9.11
C LYS A 54 -5.42 -4.81 -9.34
N LEU A 55 -4.84 -5.69 -8.51
CA LEU A 55 -3.45 -6.14 -8.65
C LEU A 55 -3.24 -6.96 -9.93
N GLU A 56 -4.17 -7.86 -10.27
CA GLU A 56 -4.15 -8.61 -11.53
C GLU A 56 -4.17 -7.67 -12.74
N LYS A 57 -5.08 -6.70 -12.75
CA LYS A 57 -5.12 -5.69 -13.82
C LYS A 57 -3.83 -4.87 -13.90
N ILE A 58 -3.22 -4.52 -12.77
CA ILE A 58 -1.93 -3.81 -12.77
C ILE A 58 -0.85 -4.69 -13.42
N LYS A 59 -0.78 -5.97 -13.04
CA LYS A 59 0.16 -6.96 -13.59
C LYS A 59 0.06 -7.07 -15.11
N GLU A 60 -1.16 -7.08 -15.67
CA GLU A 60 -1.39 -7.14 -17.12
C GLU A 60 -0.89 -5.90 -17.89
N ASN A 61 -0.88 -4.73 -17.23
CA ASN A 61 -0.55 -3.45 -17.87
C ASN A 61 0.91 -3.01 -17.65
N LEU A 62 1.71 -3.81 -16.93
CA LEU A 62 3.12 -3.50 -16.70
C LEU A 62 3.96 -3.85 -17.93
N PRO A 63 4.88 -2.97 -18.35
CA PRO A 63 5.85 -3.32 -19.39
C PRO A 63 6.64 -4.56 -18.97
N SER A 64 6.83 -5.50 -19.90
CA SER A 64 7.56 -6.77 -19.70
C SER A 64 8.98 -6.64 -19.13
N ASP A 65 9.50 -5.42 -19.05
CA ASP A 65 10.88 -5.09 -18.65
C ASP A 65 11.03 -4.67 -17.17
N HIS A 66 9.92 -4.60 -16.40
CA HIS A 66 10.01 -4.28 -14.98
C HIS A 66 10.30 -5.54 -14.15
N HIS A 67 11.59 -5.81 -13.95
CA HIS A 67 12.16 -6.84 -13.07
C HIS A 67 11.66 -6.85 -11.61
N TYR A 68 10.82 -5.90 -11.20
CA TYR A 68 10.30 -5.75 -9.85
C TYR A 68 9.36 -6.89 -9.41
N TRP A 69 8.69 -7.56 -10.35
CA TRP A 69 7.74 -8.65 -10.02
C TRP A 69 8.38 -10.03 -9.87
N ASN A 70 9.62 -10.21 -10.29
CA ASN A 70 10.35 -11.48 -10.12
C ASN A 70 10.72 -11.76 -8.65
N ILE A 71 10.48 -10.80 -7.75
CA ILE A 71 10.69 -10.94 -6.30
C ILE A 71 9.70 -11.96 -5.70
N PHE A 72 8.53 -12.19 -6.31
CA PHE A 72 7.51 -13.14 -5.83
C PHE A 72 7.47 -14.47 -6.58
N SER A 73 8.39 -14.70 -7.52
CA SER A 73 8.43 -15.89 -8.37
C SER A 73 9.67 -16.76 -8.17
N SER A 74 10.34 -16.66 -7.01
CA SER A 74 11.38 -17.59 -6.57
C SER A 74 10.85 -18.52 -5.50
#